data_AF-A0A9D7IUD8-F1
#
_entry.id   AF-A0A9D7IUD8-F1
#
_cell.length_a   1.000
_cell.length_b   1.000
_cell.length_c   1.000
_cell.angle_alpha   90.00
_cell.angle_beta   90.00
_cell.angle_gamma   90.00
#
_symmetry.space_group_name_H-M   'P 1'
#
loop_
_entity.id
_entity.type
_entity.pdbx_description
1 polymer ?
#
loop_
_entity_poly.entity_id
_entity_poly.type
_entity_poly.pdbx_seq_one_letter_code
_entity_poly.pdbx_strand_id
1 'polypeptide(L)' 'TRVRHAKYGQGLIVKREGDGDNTKLTINFPGYGQKKMIEKYAGLEKI' A
#
# COMPACT_ATOMS: atom_id res chain seq x y z
N THR A 1 3.16 -9.83 -1.45
CA THR A 1 3.22 -8.51 -0.78
C THR A 1 3.61 -7.38 -1.73
N ARG A 2 3.51 -7.57 -3.04
CA ARG A 2 3.51 -6.48 -4.01
C ARG A 2 2.08 -6.04 -4.26
N VAL A 3 1.90 -4.75 -4.48
CA VAL A 3 0.61 -4.14 -4.77
C VAL A 3 0.77 -3.16 -5.90
N ARG A 4 -0.26 -2.98 -6.71
CA ARG A 4 -0.33 -1.93 -7.72
C ARG A 4 -1.30 -0.87 -7.24
N HIS A 5 -0.87 0.38 -7.31
CA HIS A 5 -1.68 1.55 -7.06
C HIS A 5 -1.83 2.33 -8.37
N ALA A 6 -3.04 2.78 -8.72
CA ALA A 6 -3.30 3.46 -9.98
C ALA A 6 -2.37 4.69 -10.20
N LYS A 7 -2.11 5.47 -9.14
CA LYS A 7 -1.26 6.68 -9.20
C LYS A 7 0.25 6.43 -9.10
N TYR A 8 0.69 5.42 -8.35
CA TYR A 8 2.11 5.24 -7.99
C TYR A 8 2.72 4.00 -8.64
N GLY A 9 1.92 3.25 -9.40
CA GLY A 9 2.33 2.00 -10.02
C GLY A 9 2.54 0.90 -8.99
N GLN A 10 3.53 0.05 -9.25
CA GLN A 10 3.83 -1.10 -8.41
C GLN A 10 4.62 -0.68 -7.17
N GLY A 11 4.15 -1.09 -6.00
CA GLY A 11 4.80 -0.89 -4.70
C GLY A 11 4.91 -2.19 -3.90
N LEU A 12 5.73 -2.16 -2.86
CA LEU A 12 5.93 -3.27 -1.94
C LEU A 12 5.38 -2.91 -0.56
N ILE A 13 4.49 -3.72 0.00
CA ILE A 13 4.04 -3.54 1.38
C ILE A 13 5.22 -3.86 2.31
N VAL A 14 5.69 -2.85 3.04
CA VAL A 14 6.77 -2.99 4.04
C VAL A 14 6.23 -3.15 5.45
N LYS A 15 5.04 -2.59 5.73
CA LYS A 15 4.42 -2.67 7.05
C LYS A 15 2.90 -2.74 6.94
N ARG A 16 2.27 -3.55 7.77
CA ARG A 16 0.82 -3.59 7.96
C ARG A 16 0.55 -3.38 9.44
N GLU A 17 -0.29 -2.41 9.77
CA GLU A 17 -0.62 -2.05 11.15
C GLU A 17 -2.13 -1.84 11.27
N GLY A 18 -2.74 -2.56 12.21
CA GLY A 18 -4.18 -2.59 12.43
C GLY A 18 -4.83 -3.87 11.90
N ASP A 19 -6.04 -4.12 12.38
CA ASP A 19 -6.92 -5.20 11.96
C ASP A 19 -8.23 -4.63 11.38
N GLY A 20 -8.86 -5.40 10.50
CA GLY A 20 -10.12 -5.03 9.87
C GLY A 20 -10.04 -3.81 8.94
N ASP A 21 -11.07 -2.97 8.99
CA ASP A 21 -11.31 -1.86 8.06
C ASP A 21 -10.31 -0.70 8.12
N ASN A 22 -9.53 -0.60 9.21
CA ASN A 22 -8.58 0.49 9.45
C ASN A 22 -7.12 0.05 9.26
N THR A 23 -6.90 -1.06 8.56
CA THR A 23 -5.55 -1.58 8.30
C THR A 23 -4.71 -0.55 7.55
N LYS A 24 -3.72 0.02 8.23
CA LYS A 24 -2.73 0.94 7.67
C LYS A 24 -1.61 0.13 7.03
N LEU A 25 -1.41 0.35 5.75
CA LEU A 25 -0.32 -0.20 4.98
C LEU A 25 0.73 0.88 4.75
N THR A 26 1.98 0.53 5.05
CA THR A 26 3.13 1.28 4.57
C THR A 26 3.65 0.57 3.34
N ILE A 27 3.62 1.25 2.20
CA ILE A 27 4.00 0.69 0.90
C ILE A 27 5.16 1.51 0.35
N ASN A 28 6.23 0.83 -0.02
CA ASN A 28 7.37 1.42 -0.68
C ASN A 28 7.18 1.40 -2.20
N PHE A 29 7.12 2.58 -2.80
CA PHE A 29 7.05 2.76 -4.25
C PHE A 29 8.44 3.11 -4.79
N PRO A 30 9.04 2.30 -5.66
CA PRO A 30 10.29 2.65 -6.31
C PRO A 30 10.10 3.94 -7.10
N GLY A 31 10.88 4.97 -6.77
CA GLY A 31 10.81 6.31 -7.37
C GLY A 31 9.95 7.35 -6.64
N TYR A 32 9.02 6.92 -5.76
CA TYR A 32 8.22 7.84 -4.92
C TYR A 32 8.51 7.72 -3.42
N GLY A 33 9.20 6.65 -3.00
CA GLY A 33 9.50 6.37 -1.61
C GLY A 33 8.34 5.67 -0.87
N GLN A 34 8.39 5.72 0.45
CA GLN A 34 7.40 5.05 1.31
C GLN A 34 6.16 5.91 1.51
N LYS A 35 4.99 5.30 1.37
CA LYS A 35 3.69 5.94 1.55
C LYS A 35 2.83 5.14 2.50
N LYS A 36 2.24 5.83 3.47
CA LYS A 36 1.26 5.25 4.40
C LYS A 36 -0.14 5.51 3.87
N MET A 37 -0.95 4.46 3.79
CA MET A 37 -2.34 4.54 3.36
C MET A 37 -3.14 3.39 3.94
N ILE A 38 -4.44 3.57 4.06
CA ILE A 38 -5.33 2.54 4.61
C ILE A 38 -5.78 1.64 3.47
N GLU A 39 -5.67 0.32 3.64
CA GLU A 39 -5.97 -0.69 2.61
C GLU A 39 -7.34 -0.46 1.95
N LYS A 40 -8.36 -0.20 2.77
CA LYS A 40 -9.74 0.05 2.34
C LYS A 40 -9.92 1.27 1.44
N TYR A 41 -9.08 2.30 1.62
CA TYR A 41 -9.16 3.55 0.85
C TYR A 41 -8.11 3.64 -0.26
N ALA A 42 -7.07 2.80 -0.21
CA ALA A 42 -5.94 2.87 -1.12
C ALA A 42 -6.21 2.22 -2.49
N GLY A 43 -7.30 1.46 -2.65
CA GLY A 43 -7.66 0.84 -3.93
C GLY A 43 -6.53 0.01 -4.53
N LEU A 44 -5.83 -0.75 -3.68
CA LEU A 44 -4.64 -1.50 -4.07
C LEU A 44 -5.02 -2.81 -4.74
N GLU A 45 -4.46 -3.05 -5.92
CA GLU A 45 -4.58 -4.34 -6.59
C GLU A 45 -3.43 -5.25 -6.13
N LYS A 46 -3.75 -6.47 -5.66
CA LYS A 46 -2.73 -7.48 -5.41
C LYS A 46 -2.21 -8.00 -6.75
N ILE A 47 -0.89 -8.05 -6.86
CA ILE A 47 -0.15 -8.66 -7.97
C ILE A 47 0.50 -9.95 -7.50
#